data_AF-A0A819XSW4-F1
#
_entry.id   AF-A0A819XSW4-F1
#
_cell.length_a   1.000
_cell.length_b   1.000
_cell.length_c   1.000
_cell.angle_alpha   90.00
_cell.angle_beta   90.00
_cell.angle_gamma   90.00
#
_symmetry.space_group_name_H-M   'P 1'
#
loop_
_entity.id
_entity.type
_entity.pdbx_description
1 polymer ?
#
loop_
_entity_poly.entity_id
_entity_poly.type
_entity_poly.pdbx_seq_one_letter_code
_entity_poly.pdbx_strand_id
1 'polypeptide(L)'
;MPYGHISVVVDVLKNSIRIAEQNFYFTYWKDNYAREIPFVYKNDLYYIDDEYEIYGWLEIDDSKEQLKPLNKLTIEKIQMKYENI
;
A
#
# COMPACT_ATOMS: atom_id res chain seq x y z
N MET A 1 20.09 1.17 2.65
CA MET A 1 19.83 2.17 1.60
C MET A 1 19.94 3.58 2.20
N PRO A 2 20.62 4.55 1.57
CA PRO A 2 20.73 5.90 2.14
C PRO A 2 19.46 6.76 2.01
N TYR A 3 18.43 6.30 1.28
CA TYR A 3 17.25 7.10 0.93
C TYR A 3 15.95 6.67 1.63
N GLY A 4 16.00 5.73 2.59
CA GLY A 4 14.80 5.14 3.18
C GLY A 4 14.02 4.28 2.18
N HIS A 5 12.77 3.97 2.50
CA HIS A 5 11.89 3.15 1.67
C HIS A 5 10.41 3.49 1.94
N ILE A 6 9.54 3.26 0.96
CA ILE A 6 8.10 3.43 1.10
C ILE A 6 7.37 2.25 0.47
N SER A 7 6.32 1.81 1.14
CA SER A 7 5.48 0.68 0.73
C SER A 7 4.02 1.03 1.01
N VAL A 8 3.10 0.36 0.31
CA VAL A 8 1.65 0.52 0.50
C VAL A 8 1.11 -0.69 1.23
N VAL A 9 0.44 -0.50 2.35
CA VAL A 9 -0.31 -1.57 3.02
C VAL A 9 -1.55 -1.88 2.19
N VAL A 10 -1.68 -3.14 1.74
CA VAL A 10 -2.80 -3.59 0.90
C VAL A 10 -3.75 -4.52 1.64
N ASP A 11 -3.32 -5.09 2.77
CA ASP A 11 -4.16 -5.94 3.62
C ASP A 11 -3.63 -5.93 5.06
N VAL A 12 -4.55 -6.06 6.03
CA VAL A 12 -4.23 -6.15 7.46
C VAL A 12 -4.81 -7.47 7.98
N LEU A 13 -3.93 -8.42 8.26
CA LEU A 13 -4.28 -9.73 8.81
C LEU A 13 -4.25 -9.71 10.34
N LYS A 14 -4.52 -10.86 10.95
CA LYS A 14 -4.57 -10.99 12.42
C LYS A 14 -3.25 -10.64 13.11
N ASN A 15 -2.12 -10.95 12.48
CA ASN A 15 -0.77 -10.85 13.08
C ASN A 15 0.29 -10.37 12.08
N SER A 16 -0.12 -9.89 10.92
CA SER A 16 0.76 -9.41 9.87
C SER A 16 0.05 -8.41 8.97
N ILE A 17 0.82 -7.61 8.26
CA ILE A 17 0.36 -6.77 7.15
C ILE A 17 0.90 -7.32 5.84
N ARG A 18 0.15 -7.13 4.76
CA ARG A 18 0.65 -7.35 3.41
C ARG A 18 0.92 -6.02 2.75
N ILE A 19 2.06 -5.91 2.08
CA ILE A 19 2.49 -4.68 1.45
C ILE A 19 2.77 -4.87 -0.05
N ALA A 20 2.50 -3.83 -0.83
CA ALA A 20 2.95 -3.69 -2.21
C ALA A 20 4.07 -2.63 -2.26
N GLU A 21 5.16 -2.94 -2.94
CA GLU A 21 6.34 -2.04 -3.02
C GLU A 21 7.18 -2.35 -4.26
N GLN A 22 8.02 -1.40 -4.69
CA GLN A 22 8.98 -1.60 -5.77
C GLN A 22 10.39 -1.33 -5.26
N ASN A 23 11.40 -1.84 -5.99
CA ASN A 23 12.82 -1.60 -5.67
C ASN A 23 13.29 -2.18 -4.32
N PHE A 24 12.64 -3.25 -3.85
CA PHE A 24 13.08 -4.02 -2.66
C PHE A 24 13.45 -5.46 -3.04
N TYR A 25 12.45 -6.27 -3.44
CA TYR A 25 12.67 -7.57 -4.07
C TYR A 25 12.30 -7.53 -5.56
N PHE A 26 13.16 -8.12 -6.39
CA PHE A 26 13.04 -8.13 -7.86
C PHE A 26 12.46 -9.45 -8.39
N THR A 27 11.62 -10.11 -7.60
CA THR A 27 10.99 -11.39 -7.94
C THR A 27 9.52 -11.20 -8.29
N TYR A 28 8.99 -12.09 -9.14
CA TYR A 28 7.55 -12.15 -9.41
C TYR A 28 6.76 -12.39 -8.12
N TRP A 29 5.68 -11.64 -7.95
CA TRP A 29 4.76 -11.84 -6.83
C TRP A 29 3.86 -13.02 -7.13
N LYS A 30 3.61 -13.85 -6.10
CA LYS A 30 2.69 -14.99 -6.22
C LYS A 30 1.23 -14.57 -6.10
N ASP A 31 0.99 -13.36 -5.59
CA ASP A 31 -0.33 -12.82 -5.28
C ASP A 31 -0.30 -11.28 -5.41
N ASN A 32 -1.33 -10.58 -4.94
CA ASN A 32 -1.49 -9.13 -4.98
C ASN A 32 -0.61 -8.33 -3.99
N TYR A 33 0.41 -8.95 -3.39
CA TYR A 33 1.33 -8.32 -2.45
C TYR A 33 2.78 -8.78 -2.68
N ALA A 34 3.74 -7.93 -2.31
CA ALA A 34 5.18 -8.16 -2.43
C ALA A 34 5.75 -8.93 -1.23
N ARG A 35 5.39 -8.49 -0.02
CA ARG A 35 5.84 -9.07 1.26
C ARG A 35 4.71 -9.11 2.27
N GLU A 36 4.79 -10.07 3.17
CA GLU A 36 4.00 -10.12 4.39
C GLU A 36 4.93 -9.85 5.58
N ILE A 37 4.59 -8.88 6.42
CA ILE A 37 5.43 -8.43 7.54
C ILE A 37 4.66 -8.68 8.83
N PRO A 38 5.22 -9.43 9.81
CA PRO A 38 4.56 -9.64 11.07
C PRO A 38 4.42 -8.34 11.87
N PHE A 39 3.42 -8.28 12.73
CA PHE A 39 3.34 -7.25 13.75
C PHE A 39 3.01 -7.88 15.10
N VAL A 40 3.39 -7.18 16.17
CA VAL A 40 3.11 -7.58 17.55
C VAL A 40 2.22 -6.56 18.24
N TYR A 41 1.29 -7.05 19.05
CA TYR A 41 0.47 -6.24 19.94
C TYR A 41 1.03 -6.35 21.36
N LYS A 42 1.48 -5.23 21.94
CA LYS A 42 1.99 -5.16 23.31
C LYS A 42 1.71 -3.80 23.91
N ASN A 43 1.39 -3.76 25.20
CA ASN A 43 1.08 -2.52 25.93
C ASN A 43 0.04 -1.65 25.21
N ASP A 44 -1.03 -2.28 24.72
CA ASP A 44 -2.12 -1.66 23.97
C ASP A 44 -1.74 -0.99 22.64
N LEU A 45 -0.55 -1.28 22.11
CA LEU A 45 -0.02 -0.71 20.87
C LEU A 45 0.40 -1.81 19.87
N TYR A 46 0.34 -1.47 18.58
CA TYR A 46 0.79 -2.31 17.48
C TYR A 46 2.18 -1.88 17.00
N TYR A 47 3.06 -2.86 16.76
CA TYR A 47 4.42 -2.65 16.26
C TYR A 47 4.67 -3.57 15.08
N ILE A 48 5.00 -3.01 13.92
CA ILE A 48 5.42 -3.78 12.76
C ILE A 48 6.87 -4.22 12.99
N ASP A 49 7.13 -5.51 12.75
CA ASP A 49 8.43 -6.15 12.96
C ASP A 49 9.04 -6.50 11.60
N ASP A 50 9.88 -5.60 11.08
CA ASP A 50 10.61 -5.76 9.81
C ASP A 50 12.12 -5.72 10.08
N GLU A 51 12.92 -6.23 9.13
CA GLU A 51 14.39 -6.20 9.21
C GLU A 51 14.93 -4.75 9.29
N TYR A 52 14.17 -3.80 8.75
CA TYR A 52 14.50 -2.38 8.72
C TYR A 52 13.60 -1.57 9.65
N GLU A 53 14.13 -0.48 10.20
CA GLU A 53 13.37 0.45 11.04
C GLU A 53 12.21 1.09 10.28
N ILE A 54 11.01 1.04 10.87
CA ILE A 54 9.79 1.62 10.33
C ILE A 54 9.42 2.84 11.16
N TYR A 55 9.43 4.02 10.53
CA TYR A 55 9.09 5.28 11.19
C TYR A 55 7.59 5.48 11.43
N GLY A 56 6.76 4.76 10.68
CA GLY A 56 5.30 4.82 10.79
C GLY A 56 4.63 4.65 9.45
N TRP A 57 3.37 5.04 9.37
CA TRP A 57 2.59 5.08 8.14
C TRP A 57 1.78 6.38 8.07
N LEU A 58 1.27 6.67 6.87
CA LEU A 58 0.36 7.76 6.64
C LEU A 58 -0.99 7.20 6.23
N GLU A 59 -2.05 7.74 6.79
CA GLU A 59 -3.42 7.42 6.43
C GLU A 59 -4.03 8.59 5.68
N ILE A 60 -4.78 8.28 4.61
CA ILE A 60 -5.60 9.26 3.92
C ILE A 60 -6.97 9.23 4.58
N ASP A 61 -7.42 10.39 5.08
CA ASP A 61 -8.80 10.56 5.52
C ASP A 61 -9.73 10.49 4.31
N ASP A 62 -10.41 9.36 4.17
CA ASP A 62 -11.40 9.12 3.12
C ASP A 62 -12.84 9.37 3.60
N SER A 63 -13.06 10.19 4.63
CA SER A 63 -14.40 10.61 5.06
C SER A 63 -15.22 11.27 3.95
N LYS A 64 -14.55 11.77 2.90
CA LYS A 64 -15.17 12.36 1.70
C LYS A 64 -15.24 11.39 0.51
N GLU A 65 -14.88 10.12 0.71
CA GLU A 65 -15.08 9.03 -0.25
C GLU A 65 -14.39 9.28 -1.61
N GLN A 66 -13.22 9.91 -1.56
CA GLN A 66 -12.37 10.25 -2.70
C GLN A 66 -11.59 9.05 -3.22
N LEU A 67 -11.38 8.02 -2.40
CA LEU A 67 -10.66 6.79 -2.80
C LEU A 67 -11.56 5.76 -3.49
N LYS A 68 -12.82 6.10 -3.75
CA LYS A 68 -13.73 5.23 -4.52
C LYS A 68 -13.18 4.98 -5.94
N PRO A 69 -13.36 3.76 -6.47
CA PRO A 69 -13.05 3.48 -7.86
C PRO A 69 -13.75 4.49 -8.77
N LEU A 70 -13.01 4.96 -9.79
CA LEU A 70 -13.60 5.80 -10.82
C LEU A 70 -14.77 5.08 -11.48
N ASN A 71 -15.91 5.76 -11.59
CA ASN A 71 -17.02 5.20 -12.33
C ASN A 71 -16.69 5.13 -13.84
N LYS A 72 -17.41 4.27 -14.55
CA LYS A 72 -17.18 3.99 -15.98
C LYS A 72 -17.22 5.26 -16.84
N LEU A 73 -18.15 6.18 -16.56
CA LEU A 73 -18.28 7.45 -17.30
C LEU A 73 -17.05 8.35 -17.12
N THR A 74 -16.46 8.38 -15.93
CA THR A 74 -15.25 9.15 -15.67
C THR A 74 -14.05 8.52 -16.36
N ILE A 75 -13.95 7.18 -16.36
CA ILE A 75 -12.90 6.45 -17.08
C ILE A 75 -12.97 6.76 -18.59
N GLU A 76 -14.16 6.63 -19.18
CA GLU A 76 -14.39 6.91 -20.60
C GLU A 76 -14.02 8.35 -20.96
N LYS A 77 -14.39 9.34 -20.13
CA LYS A 77 -14.01 10.75 -20.33
C LYS A 77 -12.51 10.98 -20.26
N ILE A 78 -11.81 10.31 -19.34
CA ILE A 78 -10.36 10.39 -19.24
C ILE A 78 -9.72 9.81 -20.50
N GLN A 79 -10.15 8.61 -20.93
CA GLN A 79 -9.62 7.95 -22.13
C GLN A 79 -9.81 8.81 -23.39
N MET A 80 -11.01 9.34 -23.64
CA MET A 80 -11.27 10.22 -24.78
C MET A 80 -10.38 11.47 -24.76
N LYS A 81 -10.02 11.99 -23.59
CA LYS A 81 -9.14 13.17 -23.48
C LYS A 81 -7.70 12.87 -23.93
N TYR A 82 -7.20 11.65 -23.68
CA TYR A 82 -5.83 11.26 -23.99
C TYR A 82 -5.67 10.55 -25.34
N GLU A 83 -6.76 10.04 -25.93
CA GLU A 83 -6.75 9.46 -27.29
C GLU A 83 -6.83 10.51 -28.42
N ASN A 84 -7.23 11.74 -28.09
CA ASN A 84 -7.32 12.86 -29.06
C ASN A 84 -6.06 13.75 -29.06
N ILE A 85 -4.89 13.22 -28.69
CA ILE A 85 -3.58 13.90 -28.72
C ILE A 85 -2.66 13.16 -29.69
#